data_AF-A0A258SAY0-F1
#
_entry.id   AF-A0A258SAY0-F1
#
_cell.length_a   1.000
_cell.length_b   1.000
_cell.length_c   1.000
_cell.angle_alpha   90.00
_cell.angle_beta   90.00
_cell.angle_gamma   90.00
#
_symmetry.space_group_name_H-M   'P 1'
#
loop_
_entity.id
_entity.type
_entity.pdbx_description
1 polymer ?
#
loop_
_entity_poly.entity_id
_entity_poly.type
_entity_poly.pdbx_seq_one_letter_code
_entity_poly.pdbx_strand_id
1 'polypeptide(L)'
;MTLSRRDALLVTGAAALATAASPARPPRRGLDNQRLPDLGDGRFLNPVLAGDHPDPAILKDGKDYYATFSSADSYPGCIIWHSRDLVSWQPIGPALTRNIGSVWAVSLEKHNGRYFLYIPVKAQQNSIFVIYADKIEGPWSDPIDLKLPRHIDPCHVVGEDGSRWLFLSGGDRVRLSEDGLATVGSPEHVYDPWRYPADWVVESFSPEGPKIARRGDWFYLITAVGGTAGPPTGHMVIAARSKSIHGPWENCPHNPLVRTRDMAERWWSRGHASLIEGPAGDWWALYHGYENGYWTLGRQMLLDPVAWTKDGWPRMTGGDLSAPLAKPKGGQAVPHGMALSDRFDSLALGTRWSFFKPGPTEAQRVTAANGVLTLAASGTAPVNSSPLLTIAADIAYRFECSVDLDPGTTAGLVLFYDDKLYCGLGFDAKRFVTHQYGIERGRPANPHGTSMRIRVTNDRHIVTYDTSGDGGRTWMRFDRGMEVSGYHHNVRGGFLMLRPGLYAAGQGSARFRDFTYRAL
;
A
#
# COMPACT_ATOMS: atom_id res chain seq x y z
N MET A 1 -31.32 13.21 -75.12
CA MET A 1 -30.57 14.48 -75.06
C MET A 1 -30.28 14.79 -73.61
N THR A 2 -29.12 15.39 -73.42
CA THR A 2 -28.32 15.62 -72.21
C THR A 2 -28.82 16.79 -71.35
N LEU A 3 -28.32 16.84 -70.09
CA LEU A 3 -28.15 17.99 -69.17
C LEU A 3 -29.35 18.40 -68.27
N SER A 4 -29.17 18.84 -67.01
CA SER A 4 -28.01 18.91 -66.11
C SER A 4 -28.46 19.22 -64.68
N ARG A 5 -27.63 18.82 -63.71
CA ARG A 5 -27.65 19.22 -62.30
C ARG A 5 -27.43 20.73 -62.14
N ARG A 6 -28.41 21.45 -61.59
CA ARG A 6 -28.23 22.75 -60.92
C ARG A 6 -29.20 22.78 -59.76
N ASP A 7 -28.66 22.57 -58.56
CA ASP A 7 -29.08 23.15 -57.27
C ASP A 7 -28.20 22.57 -56.17
N ALA A 8 -26.96 23.06 -56.11
CA ALA A 8 -26.08 22.91 -54.95
C ALA A 8 -24.90 23.86 -55.11
N LEU A 9 -24.93 25.00 -54.42
CA LEU A 9 -23.75 25.76 -53.96
C LEU A 9 -24.19 27.07 -53.29
N LEU A 10 -24.41 27.03 -51.98
CA LEU A 10 -24.17 28.16 -51.08
C LEU A 10 -23.62 27.59 -49.76
N VAL A 11 -22.30 27.39 -49.74
CA VAL A 11 -21.55 27.05 -48.53
C VAL A 11 -21.14 28.36 -47.86
N THR A 12 -21.73 28.65 -46.70
CA THR A 12 -21.22 29.67 -45.78
C THR A 12 -20.09 29.08 -44.94
N GLY A 13 -18.86 29.48 -45.22
CA GLY A 13 -17.70 29.15 -44.41
C GLY A 13 -17.65 30.02 -43.15
N ALA A 14 -17.95 29.43 -42.00
CA ALA A 14 -17.55 29.97 -40.70
C ALA A 14 -16.26 29.23 -40.28
N ALA A 15 -15.13 29.94 -40.33
CA ALA A 15 -13.87 29.44 -39.80
C ALA A 15 -13.96 29.37 -38.26
N ALA A 16 -14.07 28.16 -37.72
CA ALA A 16 -13.88 27.94 -36.29
C ALA A 16 -12.38 28.10 -35.98
N LEU A 17 -12.04 29.19 -35.29
CA LEU A 17 -10.75 29.35 -34.63
C LEU A 17 -10.65 28.28 -33.54
N ALA A 18 -9.97 27.17 -33.85
CA ALA A 18 -9.58 26.20 -32.86
C ALA A 18 -8.61 26.88 -31.89
N THR A 19 -9.08 27.16 -30.67
CA THR A 19 -8.23 27.58 -29.56
C THR A 19 -7.24 26.45 -29.30
N ALA A 20 -5.99 26.65 -29.70
CA ALA A 20 -4.91 25.72 -29.37
C ALA A 20 -4.85 25.57 -27.85
N ALA A 21 -5.15 24.36 -27.35
CA ALA A 21 -4.94 24.03 -25.95
C ALA A 21 -3.47 24.30 -25.63
N SER A 22 -3.21 25.08 -24.58
CA SER A 22 -1.84 25.29 -24.10
C SER A 22 -1.19 23.92 -23.84
N PRO A 23 0.08 23.71 -24.24
CA PRO A 23 0.74 22.43 -24.01
C PRO A 23 0.72 22.13 -22.51
N ALA A 24 0.15 20.97 -22.15
CA ALA A 24 0.11 20.52 -20.78
C ALA A 24 1.54 20.51 -20.23
N ARG A 25 1.78 21.19 -19.10
CA ARG A 25 3.08 21.13 -18.42
C ARG A 25 3.43 19.66 -18.18
N PRO A 26 4.70 19.25 -18.37
CA PRO A 26 5.10 17.89 -18.05
C PRO A 26 4.77 17.60 -16.59
N PRO A 27 4.27 16.39 -16.26
CA PRO A 27 3.85 16.07 -14.91
C PRO A 27 5.05 16.19 -13.96
N ARG A 28 4.81 16.75 -12.77
CA ARG A 28 5.83 16.87 -11.72
C ARG A 28 6.33 15.47 -11.34
N ARG A 29 7.60 15.41 -10.94
CA ARG A 29 8.30 14.18 -10.53
C ARG A 29 8.97 14.38 -9.18
N GLY A 30 8.92 13.35 -8.36
CA GLY A 30 9.45 13.34 -7.00
C GLY A 30 10.85 12.76 -6.94
N LEU A 31 11.22 12.30 -5.74
CA LEU A 31 12.44 11.55 -5.49
C LEU A 31 12.52 10.34 -6.42
N ASP A 32 13.70 10.02 -6.95
CA ASP A 32 13.91 8.90 -7.88
C ASP A 32 13.01 8.92 -9.13
N ASN A 33 12.58 10.11 -9.56
CA ASN A 33 11.63 10.31 -10.66
C ASN A 33 10.23 9.70 -10.40
N GLN A 34 9.89 9.37 -9.15
CA GLN A 34 8.59 8.79 -8.80
C GLN A 34 7.43 9.75 -9.13
N ARG A 35 6.25 9.20 -9.39
CA ARG A 35 5.02 9.99 -9.52
C ARG A 35 4.72 10.80 -8.26
N LEU A 36 4.15 12.00 -8.42
CA LEU A 36 3.66 12.84 -7.33
C LEU A 36 2.15 13.05 -7.46
N PRO A 37 1.40 13.01 -6.34
CA PRO A 37 -0.02 13.29 -6.36
C PRO A 37 -0.31 14.78 -6.54
N ASP A 38 0.49 15.68 -5.92
CA ASP A 38 0.30 17.13 -6.01
C ASP A 38 0.77 17.69 -7.37
N LEU A 39 -0.17 18.27 -8.13
CA LEU A 39 0.11 18.83 -9.46
C LEU A 39 0.73 20.22 -9.42
N GLY A 40 0.76 20.89 -8.25
CA GLY A 40 1.32 22.23 -8.07
C GLY A 40 0.44 23.37 -8.55
N ASP A 41 -0.82 23.08 -8.89
CA ASP A 41 -1.80 24.04 -9.38
C ASP A 41 -3.09 24.07 -8.55
N GLY A 42 -3.01 23.58 -7.30
CA GLY A 42 -4.16 23.45 -6.40
C GLY A 42 -4.98 22.18 -6.62
N ARG A 43 -4.56 21.29 -7.53
CA ARG A 43 -5.17 19.97 -7.76
C ARG A 43 -4.23 18.83 -7.41
N PHE A 44 -4.79 17.63 -7.27
CA PHE A 44 -4.05 16.38 -7.09
C PHE A 44 -4.56 15.28 -8.03
N LEU A 45 -3.74 14.25 -8.21
CA LEU A 45 -4.11 12.98 -8.84
C LEU A 45 -4.01 11.84 -7.82
N ASN A 46 -4.96 10.91 -7.90
CA ASN A 46 -4.83 9.65 -7.19
C ASN A 46 -3.81 8.74 -7.89
N PRO A 47 -3.13 7.85 -7.14
CA PRO A 47 -3.28 7.66 -5.69
C PRO A 47 -2.51 8.74 -4.91
N VAL A 48 -3.03 9.15 -3.75
CA VAL A 48 -2.34 10.10 -2.87
C VAL A 48 -1.14 9.47 -2.15
N LEU A 49 -1.07 8.14 -2.09
CA LEU A 49 0.15 7.41 -1.75
C LEU A 49 0.23 6.13 -2.60
N ALA A 50 1.21 6.11 -3.50
CA ALA A 50 1.42 5.06 -4.49
C ALA A 50 2.21 3.86 -3.92
N GLY A 51 2.08 2.71 -4.58
CA GLY A 51 2.58 1.43 -4.05
C GLY A 51 1.66 0.88 -2.95
N ASP A 52 1.97 -0.31 -2.44
CA ASP A 52 1.10 -1.04 -1.51
C ASP A 52 1.01 -0.35 -0.14
N HIS A 53 -0.05 0.44 0.00
CA HIS A 53 -0.49 1.16 1.19
C HIS A 53 -1.97 0.82 1.45
N PRO A 54 -2.25 -0.45 1.79
CA PRO A 54 -3.60 -0.97 1.98
C PRO A 54 -4.24 -0.53 3.30
N ASP A 55 -5.57 -0.59 3.33
CA ASP A 55 -6.35 -0.49 4.57
C ASP A 55 -5.99 0.75 5.42
N PRO A 56 -6.07 1.97 4.86
CA PRO A 56 -5.59 3.18 5.53
C PRO A 56 -6.27 3.40 6.89
N ALA A 57 -5.49 3.27 7.96
CA ALA A 57 -5.88 3.66 9.30
C ALA A 57 -5.44 5.11 9.54
N ILE A 58 -6.40 6.04 9.47
CA ILE A 58 -6.17 7.49 9.54
C ILE A 58 -6.53 8.04 10.92
N LEU A 59 -5.69 8.93 11.43
CA LEU A 59 -5.89 9.69 12.65
C LEU A 59 -5.67 11.18 12.37
N LYS A 60 -6.60 12.05 12.80
CA LYS A 60 -6.38 13.51 12.86
C LYS A 60 -6.09 13.90 14.31
N ASP A 61 -5.00 14.64 14.52
CA ASP A 61 -4.59 15.16 15.83
C ASP A 61 -4.23 16.66 15.68
N GLY A 62 -5.19 17.53 16.00
CA GLY A 62 -5.08 18.95 15.71
C GLY A 62 -5.00 19.22 14.21
N LYS A 63 -3.86 19.75 13.75
CA LYS A 63 -3.59 20.07 12.33
C LYS A 63 -2.86 18.94 11.59
N ASP A 64 -2.42 17.92 12.32
CA ASP A 64 -1.58 16.86 11.81
C ASP A 64 -2.45 15.61 11.53
N TYR A 65 -2.14 14.94 10.43
CA TYR A 65 -2.79 13.71 10.01
C TYR A 65 -1.75 12.59 10.01
N TYR A 66 -2.11 11.45 10.58
CA TYR A 66 -1.26 10.27 10.63
C TYR A 66 -1.96 9.09 9.98
N ALA A 67 -1.25 8.36 9.14
CA ALA A 67 -1.74 7.15 8.52
C ALA A 67 -0.77 5.99 8.74
N THR A 68 -1.30 4.79 8.88
CA THR A 68 -0.54 3.54 8.77
C THR A 68 -1.40 2.52 8.03
N PHE A 69 -0.77 1.43 7.62
CA PHE A 69 -1.30 0.45 6.68
C PHE A 69 -1.03 -0.96 7.17
N SER A 70 -1.76 -1.93 6.62
CA SER A 70 -1.40 -3.34 6.76
C SER A 70 0.02 -3.55 6.20
N SER A 71 0.92 -4.16 6.96
CA SER A 71 2.29 -4.47 6.51
C SER A 71 2.47 -5.93 6.08
N ALA A 72 1.44 -6.75 6.28
CA ALA A 72 1.47 -8.19 6.06
C ALA A 72 2.72 -8.81 6.69
N ASP A 73 3.54 -9.48 5.88
CA ASP A 73 4.75 -10.18 6.30
C ASP A 73 6.01 -9.29 6.36
N SER A 74 5.87 -7.97 6.25
CA SER A 74 6.99 -7.02 6.18
C SER A 74 7.32 -6.44 7.55
N TYR A 75 8.59 -6.54 7.95
CA TYR A 75 9.05 -6.08 9.25
C TYR A 75 10.41 -5.34 9.20
N PRO A 76 10.59 -4.26 9.99
CA PRO A 76 9.59 -3.54 10.75
C PRO A 76 8.41 -3.08 9.87
N GLY A 77 7.23 -3.07 10.47
CA GLY A 77 5.94 -2.86 9.82
C GLY A 77 5.16 -1.74 10.49
N CYS A 78 3.93 -1.51 10.02
CA CYS A 78 3.08 -0.41 10.45
C CYS A 78 3.84 0.94 10.43
N ILE A 79 4.41 1.29 9.28
CA ILE A 79 5.11 2.57 9.11
C ILE A 79 4.09 3.69 9.28
N ILE A 80 4.35 4.60 10.22
CA ILE A 80 3.56 5.80 10.40
C ILE A 80 3.96 6.83 9.34
N TRP A 81 2.96 7.38 8.67
CA TRP A 81 3.06 8.48 7.72
C TRP A 81 2.39 9.72 8.26
N HIS A 82 2.89 10.89 7.88
CA HIS A 82 2.39 12.19 8.32
C HIS A 82 2.02 13.09 7.15
N SER A 83 0.94 13.85 7.33
CA SER A 83 0.45 14.87 6.41
C SER A 83 -0.14 16.07 7.15
N ARG A 84 -0.27 17.19 6.42
CA ARG A 84 -1.05 18.38 6.82
C ARG A 84 -2.00 18.86 5.72
N ASP A 85 -2.10 18.11 4.62
CA ASP A 85 -2.98 18.44 3.48
C ASP A 85 -3.70 17.21 2.88
N LEU A 86 -3.56 16.02 3.47
CA LEU A 86 -4.09 14.72 3.02
C LEU A 86 -3.55 14.23 1.67
N VAL A 87 -2.71 15.00 0.99
CA VAL A 87 -2.20 14.71 -0.37
C VAL A 87 -0.71 14.38 -0.33
N SER A 88 0.07 15.19 0.38
CA SER A 88 1.50 14.97 0.57
C SER A 88 1.72 14.19 1.85
N TRP A 89 2.50 13.11 1.79
CA TRP A 89 2.71 12.17 2.89
C TRP A 89 4.19 11.86 3.03
N GLN A 90 4.75 12.03 4.22
CA GLN A 90 6.13 11.65 4.54
C GLN A 90 6.17 10.55 5.62
N PRO A 91 7.08 9.57 5.53
CA PRO A 91 7.21 8.56 6.56
C PRO A 91 7.88 9.16 7.82
N ILE A 92 7.40 8.75 8.99
CA ILE A 92 7.99 9.06 10.30
C ILE A 92 8.88 7.91 10.76
N GLY A 93 8.36 6.67 10.70
CA GLY A 93 9.07 5.49 11.18
C GLY A 93 8.13 4.32 11.49
N PRO A 94 8.68 3.14 11.79
CA PRO A 94 7.89 1.94 12.07
C PRO A 94 7.29 1.98 13.49
N ALA A 95 6.02 1.58 13.62
CA ALA A 95 5.41 1.34 14.93
C ALA A 95 5.67 -0.08 15.45
N LEU A 96 5.82 -1.06 14.56
CA LEU A 96 5.95 -2.47 14.92
C LEU A 96 7.29 -3.06 14.46
N THR A 97 8.16 -3.38 15.42
CA THR A 97 9.49 -3.94 15.15
C THR A 97 9.56 -5.45 15.37
N ARG A 98 8.79 -5.99 16.33
CA ARG A 98 8.74 -7.42 16.63
C ARG A 98 7.82 -8.14 15.66
N ASN A 99 8.31 -9.20 15.01
CA ASN A 99 7.47 -10.07 14.18
C ASN A 99 6.45 -10.82 15.05
N ILE A 100 5.17 -10.56 14.81
CA ILE A 100 4.03 -11.19 15.49
C ILE A 100 3.09 -11.93 14.52
N GLY A 101 3.50 -12.12 13.26
CA GLY A 101 2.69 -12.74 12.20
C GLY A 101 2.43 -11.80 11.03
N SER A 102 1.49 -12.15 10.16
CA SER A 102 1.13 -11.32 9.01
C SER A 102 0.13 -10.25 9.43
N VAL A 103 0.51 -8.98 9.40
CA VAL A 103 -0.32 -7.84 9.84
C VAL A 103 -1.43 -7.54 8.84
N TRP A 104 -2.67 -7.52 9.32
CA TRP A 104 -3.87 -7.12 8.59
C TRP A 104 -4.33 -5.72 9.01
N ALA A 105 -5.52 -5.29 8.55
CA ALA A 105 -6.00 -3.91 8.68
C ALA A 105 -6.05 -3.44 10.14
N VAL A 106 -5.33 -2.37 10.42
CA VAL A 106 -5.14 -1.87 11.80
C VAL A 106 -6.14 -0.75 12.16
N SER A 107 -6.20 -0.37 13.43
CA SER A 107 -6.82 0.88 13.89
C SER A 107 -5.82 1.69 14.70
N LEU A 108 -5.64 2.95 14.30
CA LEU A 108 -4.75 3.93 14.91
C LEU A 108 -5.61 4.99 15.59
N GLU A 109 -5.51 5.12 16.91
CA GLU A 109 -6.31 6.06 17.67
C GLU A 109 -5.48 6.84 18.69
N LYS A 110 -5.95 8.02 19.06
CA LYS A 110 -5.44 8.76 20.23
C LYS A 110 -6.52 8.81 21.30
N HIS A 111 -6.16 8.43 22.52
CA HIS A 111 -7.06 8.48 23.67
C HIS A 111 -6.29 8.91 24.92
N ASN A 112 -6.83 9.88 25.67
CA ASN A 112 -6.21 10.44 26.88
C ASN A 112 -4.72 10.80 26.72
N GLY A 113 -4.38 11.44 25.59
CA GLY A 113 -3.02 11.90 25.29
C GLY A 113 -2.06 10.84 24.77
N ARG A 114 -2.48 9.56 24.68
CA ARG A 114 -1.68 8.44 24.21
C ARG A 114 -2.17 7.90 22.87
N TYR A 115 -1.26 7.44 22.04
CA TYR A 115 -1.55 6.76 20.78
C TYR A 115 -1.63 5.24 20.99
N PHE A 116 -2.58 4.61 20.32
CA PHE A 116 -2.81 3.17 20.33
C PHE A 116 -2.88 2.66 18.90
N LEU A 117 -2.28 1.49 18.67
CA LEU A 117 -2.42 0.77 17.41
C LEU A 117 -2.91 -0.65 17.72
N TYR A 118 -4.11 -0.96 17.22
CA TYR A 118 -4.73 -2.28 17.31
C TYR A 118 -4.43 -3.06 16.01
N ILE A 119 -3.81 -4.23 16.16
CA ILE A 119 -3.11 -4.94 15.09
C ILE A 119 -3.66 -6.37 14.99
N PRO A 120 -4.62 -6.65 14.09
CA PRO A 120 -4.99 -8.03 13.78
C PRO A 120 -3.86 -8.71 13.03
N VAL A 121 -3.58 -9.96 13.38
CA VAL A 121 -2.53 -10.75 12.73
C VAL A 121 -3.02 -12.13 12.35
N LYS A 122 -2.61 -12.57 11.15
CA LYS A 122 -2.64 -13.97 10.78
C LYS A 122 -1.36 -14.65 11.22
N ALA A 123 -1.50 -15.66 12.07
CA ALA A 123 -0.38 -16.47 12.56
C ALA A 123 -0.83 -17.93 12.73
N GLN A 124 -0.04 -18.75 13.43
CA GLN A 124 -0.50 -20.10 13.79
C GLN A 124 -1.83 -20.05 14.57
N GLN A 125 -1.93 -19.10 15.49
CA GLN A 125 -3.15 -18.69 16.14
C GLN A 125 -3.36 -17.21 15.81
N ASN A 126 -4.43 -16.89 15.08
CA ASN A 126 -4.79 -15.50 14.84
C ASN A 126 -5.12 -14.82 16.17
N SER A 127 -4.87 -13.52 16.25
CA SER A 127 -5.36 -12.66 17.33
C SER A 127 -5.30 -11.19 16.91
N ILE A 128 -5.76 -10.32 17.80
CA ILE A 128 -5.57 -8.87 17.71
C ILE A 128 -4.64 -8.46 18.85
N PHE A 129 -3.57 -7.76 18.52
CA PHE A 129 -2.64 -7.18 19.47
C PHE A 129 -2.91 -5.68 19.63
N VAL A 130 -2.44 -5.09 20.73
CA VAL A 130 -2.35 -3.65 20.90
C VAL A 130 -0.94 -3.25 21.27
N ILE A 131 -0.46 -2.15 20.68
CA ILE A 131 0.72 -1.41 21.12
C ILE A 131 0.31 0.04 21.40
N TYR A 132 1.10 0.73 22.21
CA TYR A 132 0.86 2.14 22.52
C TYR A 132 2.13 2.96 22.58
N ALA A 133 2.00 4.27 22.44
CA ALA A 133 3.09 5.23 22.60
C ALA A 133 2.57 6.59 23.09
N ASP A 134 3.36 7.30 23.90
CA ASP A 134 3.02 8.66 24.35
C ASP A 134 3.34 9.72 23.28
N LYS A 135 4.11 9.36 22.26
CA LYS A 135 4.40 10.16 21.05
C LYS A 135 4.20 9.28 19.83
N ILE A 136 3.71 9.86 18.73
CA ILE A 136 3.41 9.08 17.51
C ILE A 136 4.70 8.49 16.87
N GLU A 137 5.84 9.16 17.06
CA GLU A 137 7.16 8.70 16.64
C GLU A 137 7.69 7.52 17.49
N GLY A 138 7.01 7.20 18.59
CA GLY A 138 7.43 6.20 19.55
C GLY A 138 8.31 6.74 20.69
N PRO A 139 8.99 5.84 21.44
CA PRO A 139 8.98 4.39 21.25
C PRO A 139 7.59 3.78 21.48
N TRP A 140 7.25 2.78 20.69
CA TRP A 140 6.04 1.99 20.85
C TRP A 140 6.28 0.82 21.81
N SER A 141 5.27 0.44 22.57
CA SER A 141 5.33 -0.67 23.54
C SER A 141 5.51 -2.02 22.86
N ASP A 142 5.86 -3.04 23.64
CA ASP A 142 5.70 -4.42 23.19
C ASP A 142 4.22 -4.75 22.89
N PRO A 143 3.93 -5.61 21.89
CA PRO A 143 2.57 -6.03 21.57
C PRO A 143 1.91 -6.84 22.69
N ILE A 144 0.71 -6.43 23.10
CA ILE A 144 -0.13 -7.08 24.10
C ILE A 144 -1.28 -7.80 23.39
N ASP A 145 -1.47 -9.09 23.67
CA ASP A 145 -2.50 -9.91 23.02
C ASP A 145 -3.88 -9.69 23.65
N LEU A 146 -4.87 -9.26 22.85
CA LEU A 146 -6.27 -9.06 23.26
C LEU A 146 -7.11 -10.34 23.21
N LYS A 147 -6.54 -11.45 22.73
CA LYS A 147 -7.13 -12.78 22.69
C LYS A 147 -8.42 -12.83 21.86
N LEU A 148 -8.37 -12.26 20.65
CA LEU A 148 -9.49 -12.19 19.70
C LEU A 148 -9.21 -13.05 18.44
N PRO A 149 -9.25 -14.39 18.54
CA PRO A 149 -8.76 -15.27 17.49
C PRO A 149 -9.67 -15.43 16.27
N ARG A 150 -10.91 -14.94 16.35
CA ARG A 150 -11.94 -15.14 15.32
C ARG A 150 -12.35 -13.85 14.62
N HIS A 151 -11.65 -12.76 14.88
CA HIS A 151 -12.02 -11.42 14.43
C HIS A 151 -10.83 -10.71 13.84
N ILE A 152 -11.12 -9.80 12.90
CA ILE A 152 -10.13 -8.94 12.24
C ILE A 152 -10.65 -7.50 12.22
N ASP A 153 -9.84 -6.62 11.65
CA ASP A 153 -10.19 -5.24 11.31
C ASP A 153 -10.77 -4.45 12.49
N PRO A 154 -10.02 -4.30 13.60
CA PRO A 154 -10.48 -3.53 14.73
C PRO A 154 -10.68 -2.06 14.36
N CYS A 155 -11.64 -1.41 15.01
CA CYS A 155 -11.76 0.04 15.10
C CYS A 155 -12.10 0.43 16.53
N HIS A 156 -11.19 1.16 17.17
CA HIS A 156 -11.41 1.65 18.52
C HIS A 156 -12.30 2.89 18.53
N VAL A 157 -13.33 2.85 19.37
CA VAL A 157 -14.36 3.90 19.48
C VAL A 157 -14.65 4.18 20.94
N VAL A 158 -14.87 5.45 21.26
CA VAL A 158 -15.40 5.90 22.55
C VAL A 158 -16.91 6.14 22.38
N GLY A 159 -17.70 5.40 23.14
CA GLY A 159 -19.16 5.52 23.18
C GLY A 159 -19.64 6.83 23.79
N GLU A 160 -20.95 7.07 23.68
CA GLU A 160 -21.59 8.28 24.22
C GLU A 160 -21.45 8.43 25.75
N ASP A 161 -21.22 7.34 26.48
CA ASP A 161 -21.01 7.29 27.93
C ASP A 161 -19.52 7.35 28.34
N GLY A 162 -18.61 7.48 27.37
CA GLY A 162 -17.16 7.48 27.60
C GLY A 162 -16.54 6.07 27.65
N SER A 163 -17.33 5.00 27.54
CA SER A 163 -16.80 3.63 27.48
C SER A 163 -16.07 3.35 26.17
N ARG A 164 -15.03 2.52 26.23
CA ARG A 164 -14.15 2.19 25.10
C ARG A 164 -14.53 0.84 24.50
N TRP A 165 -14.54 0.75 23.17
CA TRP A 165 -14.93 -0.45 22.42
C TRP A 165 -14.03 -0.67 21.22
N LEU A 166 -13.89 -1.93 20.81
CA LEU A 166 -13.44 -2.28 19.46
C LEU A 166 -14.64 -2.77 18.65
N PHE A 167 -14.90 -2.12 17.52
CA PHE A 167 -15.71 -2.71 16.46
C PHE A 167 -14.83 -3.65 15.63
N LEU A 168 -15.40 -4.75 15.15
CA LEU A 168 -14.70 -5.85 14.52
C LEU A 168 -15.42 -6.25 13.22
N SER A 169 -14.72 -7.01 12.36
CA SER A 169 -15.31 -7.65 11.19
C SER A 169 -16.64 -8.36 11.50
N GLY A 170 -17.58 -8.37 10.56
CA GLY A 170 -18.86 -9.07 10.71
C GLY A 170 -19.94 -8.32 11.48
N GLY A 171 -19.69 -7.08 11.93
CA GLY A 171 -20.68 -6.28 12.68
C GLY A 171 -20.70 -6.57 14.18
N ASP A 172 -19.62 -7.16 14.69
CA ASP A 172 -19.42 -7.41 16.11
C ASP A 172 -18.66 -6.25 16.77
N ARG A 173 -18.77 -6.15 18.09
CA ARG A 173 -17.90 -5.31 18.90
C ARG A 173 -17.57 -5.96 20.23
N VAL A 174 -16.54 -5.47 20.91
CA VAL A 174 -16.18 -5.91 22.26
C VAL A 174 -15.74 -4.70 23.09
N ARG A 175 -16.09 -4.69 24.38
CA ARG A 175 -15.68 -3.62 25.29
C ARG A 175 -14.20 -3.76 25.61
N LEU A 176 -13.52 -2.63 25.77
CA LEU A 176 -12.14 -2.56 26.25
C LEU A 176 -12.08 -2.17 27.73
N SER A 177 -11.00 -2.56 28.39
CA SER A 177 -10.59 -1.97 29.66
C SER A 177 -10.34 -0.47 29.52
N GLU A 178 -10.34 0.25 30.64
CA GLU A 178 -10.13 1.70 30.65
C GLU A 178 -8.79 2.11 30.00
N ASP A 179 -7.73 1.34 30.26
CA ASP A 179 -6.41 1.53 29.62
C ASP A 179 -6.37 1.09 28.15
N GLY A 180 -7.37 0.34 27.68
CA GLY A 180 -7.49 -0.13 26.30
C GLY A 180 -6.61 -1.33 25.97
N LEU A 181 -6.02 -1.98 26.98
CA LEU A 181 -5.01 -3.04 26.83
C LEU A 181 -5.57 -4.46 27.02
N ALA A 182 -6.87 -4.58 27.35
CA ALA A 182 -7.57 -5.85 27.47
C ALA A 182 -9.03 -5.72 27.01
N THR A 183 -9.65 -6.85 26.70
CA THR A 183 -11.09 -6.95 26.47
C THR A 183 -11.84 -7.13 27.79
N VAL A 184 -13.07 -6.62 27.84
CA VAL A 184 -14.00 -6.81 28.96
C VAL A 184 -15.22 -7.56 28.44
N GLY A 185 -15.33 -8.83 28.79
CA GLY A 185 -16.40 -9.71 28.30
C GLY A 185 -16.07 -10.33 26.94
N SER A 186 -17.12 -10.73 26.22
CA SER A 186 -17.04 -11.40 24.91
C SER A 186 -17.52 -10.48 23.80
N PRO A 187 -17.08 -10.69 22.54
CA PRO A 187 -17.66 -9.99 21.40
C PRO A 187 -19.18 -10.20 21.30
N GLU A 188 -19.89 -9.14 20.97
CA GLU A 188 -21.34 -9.08 20.79
C GLU A 188 -21.68 -8.55 19.39
N HIS A 189 -22.70 -9.15 18.78
CA HIS A 189 -23.19 -8.73 17.47
C HIS A 189 -24.12 -7.53 17.60
N VAL A 190 -23.87 -6.46 16.82
CA VAL A 190 -24.63 -5.21 16.92
C VAL A 190 -25.14 -4.68 15.58
N TYR A 191 -24.69 -5.22 14.46
CA TYR A 191 -25.02 -4.68 13.14
C TYR A 191 -25.01 -5.75 12.05
N ASP A 192 -26.14 -5.89 11.36
CA ASP A 192 -26.27 -6.64 10.13
C ASP A 192 -25.93 -5.76 8.91
N PRO A 193 -24.82 -6.03 8.19
CA PRO A 193 -24.38 -5.17 7.10
C PRO A 193 -25.32 -5.22 5.89
N TRP A 194 -25.48 -4.07 5.22
CA TRP A 194 -26.27 -3.96 3.99
C TRP A 194 -25.89 -5.03 2.96
N ARG A 195 -26.91 -5.71 2.42
CA ARG A 195 -26.75 -6.74 1.39
C ARG A 195 -26.93 -6.12 0.00
N TYR A 196 -25.91 -6.27 -0.82
CA TYR A 196 -25.98 -5.90 -2.23
C TYR A 196 -26.90 -6.85 -3.03
N PRO A 197 -27.39 -6.43 -4.21
CA PRO A 197 -28.19 -7.28 -5.09
C PRO A 197 -27.49 -8.62 -5.43
N ALA A 198 -28.25 -9.72 -5.42
CA ALA A 198 -27.70 -11.07 -5.54
C ALA A 198 -27.03 -11.37 -6.90
N ASP A 199 -27.33 -10.59 -7.93
CA ASP A 199 -26.76 -10.69 -9.27
C ASP A 199 -25.40 -10.00 -9.42
N TRP A 200 -24.95 -9.28 -8.40
CA TRP A 200 -23.61 -8.67 -8.41
C TRP A 200 -22.53 -9.73 -8.21
N VAL A 201 -21.63 -9.82 -9.18
CA VAL A 201 -20.49 -10.73 -9.13
C VAL A 201 -19.40 -10.14 -8.23
N VAL A 202 -19.13 -10.82 -7.12
CA VAL A 202 -18.14 -10.42 -6.11
C VAL A 202 -17.30 -11.63 -5.69
N GLU A 203 -16.24 -11.42 -4.90
CA GLU A 203 -15.48 -12.54 -4.32
C GLU A 203 -16.31 -13.26 -3.24
N SER A 204 -16.82 -12.50 -2.27
CA SER A 204 -17.58 -13.00 -1.12
C SER A 204 -18.33 -11.85 -0.43
N PHE A 205 -19.21 -12.12 0.55
CA PHE A 205 -19.88 -11.03 1.28
C PHE A 205 -18.91 -10.26 2.19
N SER A 206 -18.10 -10.98 2.96
CA SER A 206 -17.01 -10.52 3.84
C SER A 206 -17.16 -9.10 4.38
N PRO A 207 -18.04 -8.86 5.38
CA PRO A 207 -18.11 -7.58 6.05
C PRO A 207 -16.86 -7.32 6.89
N GLU A 208 -16.11 -6.31 6.49
CA GLU A 208 -14.76 -6.06 6.98
C GLU A 208 -14.51 -4.55 7.15
N GLY A 209 -13.36 -4.19 7.71
CA GLY A 209 -12.92 -2.80 7.85
C GLY A 209 -13.92 -1.82 8.48
N PRO A 210 -14.59 -2.12 9.62
CA PRO A 210 -15.42 -1.13 10.29
C PRO A 210 -14.56 0.08 10.65
N LYS A 211 -15.06 1.29 10.36
CA LYS A 211 -14.49 2.58 10.77
C LYS A 211 -15.64 3.46 11.22
N ILE A 212 -15.51 4.10 12.37
CA ILE A 212 -16.57 4.95 12.91
C ILE A 212 -16.15 6.41 12.90
N ALA A 213 -16.97 7.24 12.27
CA ALA A 213 -16.85 8.69 12.34
C ALA A 213 -18.04 9.25 13.12
N ARG A 214 -17.79 10.27 13.95
CA ARG A 214 -18.86 11.01 14.64
C ARG A 214 -19.08 12.35 13.96
N ARG A 215 -20.34 12.71 13.70
CA ARG A 215 -20.72 14.03 13.19
C ARG A 215 -22.06 14.46 13.80
N GLY A 216 -22.02 15.50 14.62
CA GLY A 216 -23.16 15.89 15.44
C GLY A 216 -23.55 14.76 16.40
N ASP A 217 -24.83 14.43 16.43
CA ASP A 217 -25.40 13.38 17.29
C ASP A 217 -25.31 11.97 16.69
N TRP A 218 -24.73 11.82 15.50
CA TRP A 218 -24.66 10.55 14.78
C TRP A 218 -23.25 9.96 14.81
N PHE A 219 -23.19 8.66 15.09
CA PHE A 219 -22.11 7.78 14.72
C PHE A 219 -22.40 7.21 13.33
N TYR A 220 -21.41 7.24 12.44
CA TYR A 220 -21.47 6.65 11.11
C TYR A 220 -20.51 5.48 11.08
N LEU A 221 -21.05 4.27 10.91
CA LEU A 221 -20.29 3.05 10.70
C LEU A 221 -20.05 2.89 9.21
N ILE A 222 -18.80 3.05 8.80
CA ILE A 222 -18.31 2.78 7.45
C ILE A 222 -17.69 1.39 7.47
N THR A 223 -18.05 0.53 6.54
CA THR A 223 -17.51 -0.84 6.46
C THR A 223 -17.40 -1.24 4.99
N ALA A 224 -16.59 -2.25 4.72
CA ALA A 224 -16.44 -2.84 3.42
C ALA A 224 -17.19 -4.17 3.31
N VAL A 225 -17.68 -4.49 2.11
CA VAL A 225 -18.23 -5.80 1.75
C VAL A 225 -17.80 -6.15 0.32
N GLY A 226 -18.06 -7.38 -0.12
CA GLY A 226 -17.78 -7.83 -1.50
C GLY A 226 -16.43 -8.55 -1.68
N GLY A 227 -15.57 -8.48 -0.66
CA GLY A 227 -14.21 -9.02 -0.68
C GLY A 227 -13.22 -8.13 -1.43
N THR A 228 -11.98 -8.16 -0.97
CA THR A 228 -10.89 -7.32 -1.49
C THR A 228 -10.26 -7.90 -2.77
N ALA A 229 -10.34 -9.22 -2.97
CA ALA A 229 -9.79 -9.91 -4.14
C ALA A 229 -10.89 -10.22 -5.18
N GLY A 230 -10.60 -11.14 -6.10
CA GLY A 230 -11.55 -11.59 -7.11
C GLY A 230 -11.85 -10.52 -8.18
N PRO A 231 -13.12 -10.36 -8.59
CA PRO A 231 -13.49 -9.42 -9.64
C PRO A 231 -13.16 -7.96 -9.28
N PRO A 232 -12.68 -7.13 -10.23
CA PRO A 232 -12.43 -5.71 -10.02
C PRO A 232 -13.60 -4.90 -9.45
N THR A 233 -14.83 -5.38 -9.63
CA THR A 233 -16.07 -4.72 -9.23
C THR A 233 -16.66 -5.29 -7.93
N GLY A 234 -15.91 -6.18 -7.25
CA GLY A 234 -16.34 -6.87 -6.04
C GLY A 234 -16.40 -5.96 -4.82
N HIS A 235 -15.24 -5.41 -4.43
CA HIS A 235 -15.08 -4.60 -3.22
C HIS A 235 -15.92 -3.32 -3.26
N MET A 236 -16.58 -3.01 -2.15
CA MET A 236 -17.39 -1.81 -2.01
C MET A 236 -17.39 -1.27 -0.58
N VAL A 237 -17.65 0.03 -0.44
CA VAL A 237 -17.83 0.71 0.84
C VAL A 237 -19.31 0.94 1.07
N ILE A 238 -19.79 0.59 2.26
CA ILE A 238 -21.15 0.85 2.71
C ILE A 238 -21.11 1.68 4.00
N ALA A 239 -22.22 2.34 4.29
CA ALA A 239 -22.41 3.08 5.54
C ALA A 239 -23.72 2.70 6.23
N ALA A 240 -23.69 2.78 7.55
CA ALA A 240 -24.84 2.84 8.43
C ALA A 240 -24.64 3.98 9.45
N ARG A 241 -25.71 4.39 10.14
CA ARG A 241 -25.60 5.36 11.23
C ARG A 241 -26.45 4.98 12.43
N SER A 242 -26.06 5.46 13.61
CA SER A 242 -26.85 5.38 14.82
C SER A 242 -26.59 6.57 15.74
N LYS A 243 -27.53 6.88 16.64
CA LYS A 243 -27.31 7.87 17.71
C LYS A 243 -26.54 7.30 18.89
N SER A 244 -26.34 5.99 18.91
CA SER A 244 -25.64 5.26 19.94
C SER A 244 -24.69 4.27 19.27
N ILE A 245 -23.50 4.07 19.83
CA ILE A 245 -22.64 2.98 19.33
C ILE A 245 -23.30 1.60 19.51
N HIS A 246 -24.31 1.50 20.38
CA HIS A 246 -25.07 0.27 20.64
C HIS A 246 -26.18 0.01 19.61
N GLY A 247 -26.39 0.90 18.65
CA GLY A 247 -27.45 0.78 17.67
C GLY A 247 -28.82 1.24 18.22
N PRO A 248 -29.91 0.92 17.51
CA PRO A 248 -29.93 0.21 16.23
C PRO A 248 -29.22 1.02 15.14
N TRP A 249 -28.62 0.32 14.18
CA TRP A 249 -27.94 0.92 13.04
C TRP A 249 -28.87 0.98 11.84
N GLU A 250 -29.06 2.18 11.30
CA GLU A 250 -29.80 2.42 10.06
C GLU A 250 -28.84 2.35 8.88
N ASN A 251 -29.12 1.52 7.87
CA ASN A 251 -28.31 1.48 6.65
C ASN A 251 -28.51 2.75 5.81
N CYS A 252 -27.44 3.25 5.19
CA CYS A 252 -27.52 4.32 4.22
C CYS A 252 -28.38 3.87 3.02
N PRO A 253 -29.44 4.60 2.65
CA PRO A 253 -30.31 4.25 1.53
C PRO A 253 -29.60 4.35 0.17
N HIS A 254 -28.39 4.90 0.13
CA HIS A 254 -27.58 5.08 -1.06
C HIS A 254 -26.37 4.13 -1.13
N ASN A 255 -26.35 3.07 -0.33
CA ASN A 255 -25.30 2.06 -0.40
C ASN A 255 -25.25 1.36 -1.77
N PRO A 256 -24.06 0.99 -2.26
CA PRO A 256 -22.74 1.32 -1.70
C PRO A 256 -22.30 2.76 -2.03
N LEU A 257 -21.49 3.34 -1.14
CA LEU A 257 -20.88 4.67 -1.31
C LEU A 257 -19.75 4.68 -2.34
N VAL A 258 -18.93 3.62 -2.35
CA VAL A 258 -17.81 3.43 -3.27
C VAL A 258 -17.92 2.04 -3.85
N ARG A 259 -17.80 1.93 -5.17
CA ARG A 259 -17.68 0.66 -5.88
C ARG A 259 -17.14 0.92 -7.29
N THR A 260 -16.19 0.11 -7.73
CA THR A 260 -15.80 0.06 -9.15
C THR A 260 -16.96 -0.52 -9.96
N ARG A 261 -17.45 0.23 -10.94
CA ARG A 261 -18.65 -0.12 -11.74
C ARG A 261 -18.28 -0.78 -13.05
N ASP A 262 -17.17 -0.35 -13.65
CA ASP A 262 -16.67 -0.86 -14.93
C ASP A 262 -15.20 -1.29 -14.83
N MET A 263 -14.83 -2.38 -15.50
CA MET A 263 -13.45 -2.86 -15.54
C MET A 263 -12.51 -1.91 -16.32
N ALA A 264 -13.04 -1.00 -17.14
CA ALA A 264 -12.27 0.04 -17.80
C ALA A 264 -11.83 1.17 -16.85
N GLU A 265 -12.43 1.27 -15.65
CA GLU A 265 -12.00 2.26 -14.65
C GLU A 265 -10.53 2.05 -14.27
N ARG A 266 -9.83 3.15 -13.99
CA ARG A 266 -8.41 3.11 -13.56
C ARG A 266 -8.23 2.44 -12.20
N TRP A 267 -9.24 2.46 -11.34
CA TRP A 267 -9.16 2.02 -9.95
C TRP A 267 -10.13 0.89 -9.66
N TRP A 268 -9.58 -0.29 -9.40
CA TRP A 268 -10.29 -1.54 -9.15
C TRP A 268 -10.38 -1.87 -7.66
N SER A 269 -11.37 -2.68 -7.30
CA SER A 269 -11.62 -3.20 -5.95
C SER A 269 -11.48 -2.12 -4.88
N ARG A 270 -12.15 -0.98 -5.09
CA ARG A 270 -12.11 0.17 -4.21
C ARG A 270 -12.89 -0.09 -2.93
N GLY A 271 -12.23 -0.01 -1.78
CA GLY A 271 -12.87 -0.34 -0.50
C GLY A 271 -12.03 -0.03 0.73
N HIS A 272 -12.56 -0.42 1.90
CA HIS A 272 -11.94 -0.20 3.22
C HIS A 272 -11.73 1.30 3.55
N ALA A 273 -12.82 2.07 3.59
CA ALA A 273 -12.76 3.52 3.73
C ALA A 273 -12.85 4.04 5.17
N SER A 274 -12.12 5.12 5.42
CA SER A 274 -12.24 5.97 6.60
C SER A 274 -12.70 7.37 6.19
N LEU A 275 -13.68 7.93 6.90
CA LEU A 275 -14.07 9.34 6.75
C LEU A 275 -13.24 10.22 7.69
N ILE A 276 -12.76 11.35 7.18
CA ILE A 276 -11.96 12.29 7.95
C ILE A 276 -12.28 13.74 7.58
N GLU A 277 -12.22 14.62 8.57
CA GLU A 277 -12.33 16.05 8.35
C GLU A 277 -11.01 16.63 7.81
N GLY A 278 -11.07 17.29 6.67
CA GLY A 278 -9.97 18.01 6.03
C GLY A 278 -9.56 19.28 6.78
N PRO A 279 -8.48 19.95 6.33
CA PRO A 279 -7.89 21.08 7.06
C PRO A 279 -8.82 22.30 7.15
N ALA A 280 -9.79 22.44 6.24
CA ALA A 280 -10.76 23.52 6.22
C ALA A 280 -12.14 23.13 6.82
N GLY A 281 -12.25 21.95 7.44
CA GLY A 281 -13.52 21.45 7.98
C GLY A 281 -14.42 20.74 6.97
N ASP A 282 -14.01 20.68 5.70
CA ASP A 282 -14.62 19.84 4.67
C ASP A 282 -14.35 18.36 4.94
N TRP A 283 -15.09 17.45 4.31
CA TRP A 283 -14.95 16.01 4.57
C TRP A 283 -14.33 15.29 3.39
N TRP A 284 -13.56 14.26 3.72
CA TRP A 284 -12.82 13.43 2.77
C TRP A 284 -12.93 11.96 3.18
N ALA A 285 -12.76 11.08 2.20
CA ALA A 285 -12.63 9.65 2.42
C ALA A 285 -11.26 9.19 1.93
N LEU A 286 -10.55 8.45 2.79
CA LEU A 286 -9.35 7.71 2.43
C LEU A 286 -9.69 6.23 2.38
N TYR A 287 -9.29 5.58 1.30
CA TYR A 287 -9.52 4.15 1.08
C TYR A 287 -8.45 3.61 0.14
N HIS A 288 -8.46 2.31 -0.15
CA HIS A 288 -7.51 1.74 -1.10
C HIS A 288 -8.19 1.27 -2.39
N GLY A 289 -7.39 1.06 -3.43
CA GLY A 289 -7.78 0.37 -4.65
C GLY A 289 -6.56 -0.13 -5.42
N TYR A 290 -6.78 -1.04 -6.37
CA TYR A 290 -5.73 -1.47 -7.28
C TYR A 290 -5.72 -0.61 -8.54
N GLU A 291 -4.54 -0.32 -9.06
CA GLU A 291 -4.43 0.33 -10.38
C GLU A 291 -4.67 -0.72 -11.46
N ASN A 292 -5.58 -0.41 -12.39
CA ASN A 292 -6.02 -1.30 -13.46
C ASN A 292 -4.84 -1.91 -14.22
N GLY A 293 -4.79 -3.24 -14.24
CA GLY A 293 -3.72 -4.02 -14.87
C GLY A 293 -2.45 -4.17 -14.02
N TYR A 294 -2.29 -3.40 -12.94
CA TYR A 294 -1.07 -3.35 -12.12
C TYR A 294 -1.31 -3.81 -10.67
N TRP A 295 -1.99 -4.94 -10.49
CA TRP A 295 -2.09 -5.60 -9.17
C TRP A 295 -0.74 -5.88 -8.52
N THR A 296 0.32 -5.96 -9.33
CA THR A 296 1.72 -6.08 -8.90
C THR A 296 2.18 -4.93 -8.00
N LEU A 297 1.57 -3.74 -8.09
CA LEU A 297 1.85 -2.61 -7.19
C LEU A 297 1.17 -2.73 -5.82
N GLY A 298 0.25 -3.67 -5.65
CA GLY A 298 -0.59 -3.77 -4.47
C GLY A 298 -1.70 -2.72 -4.42
N ARG A 299 -2.30 -2.57 -3.24
CA ARG A 299 -3.44 -1.68 -2.97
C ARG A 299 -2.91 -0.30 -2.61
N GLN A 300 -3.33 0.72 -3.36
CA GLN A 300 -2.79 2.08 -3.25
C GLN A 300 -3.79 3.00 -2.57
N MET A 301 -3.32 3.99 -1.81
CA MET A 301 -4.20 4.88 -1.05
C MET A 301 -4.80 5.96 -1.96
N LEU A 302 -6.13 6.02 -1.98
CA LEU A 302 -6.96 6.95 -2.74
C LEU A 302 -7.62 7.96 -1.81
N LEU A 303 -7.84 9.17 -2.31
CA LEU A 303 -8.54 10.26 -1.63
C LEU A 303 -9.75 10.71 -2.46
N ASP A 304 -10.91 10.86 -1.82
CA ASP A 304 -12.18 11.22 -2.45
C ASP A 304 -12.90 12.32 -1.63
N PRO A 305 -13.35 13.43 -2.23
CA PRO A 305 -14.10 14.46 -1.53
C PRO A 305 -15.50 13.97 -1.12
N VAL A 306 -15.91 14.29 0.10
CA VAL A 306 -17.19 13.89 0.68
C VAL A 306 -18.09 15.10 0.86
N ALA A 307 -19.28 15.04 0.26
CA ALA A 307 -20.37 15.95 0.56
C ALA A 307 -21.38 15.28 1.49
N TRP A 308 -22.05 16.08 2.32
CA TRP A 308 -23.16 15.60 3.15
C TRP A 308 -24.48 15.95 2.48
N THR A 309 -25.36 14.95 2.35
CA THR A 309 -26.72 15.14 1.83
C THR A 309 -27.59 15.91 2.85
N LYS A 310 -28.74 16.43 2.40
CA LYS A 310 -29.67 17.17 3.27
C LYS A 310 -30.21 16.33 4.43
N ASP A 311 -30.37 15.02 4.21
CA ASP A 311 -30.79 14.01 5.18
C ASP A 311 -29.61 13.41 5.97
N GLY A 312 -28.40 13.95 5.80
CA GLY A 312 -27.27 13.67 6.67
C GLY A 312 -26.50 12.37 6.36
N TRP A 313 -26.40 11.99 5.09
CA TRP A 313 -25.56 10.87 4.64
C TRP A 313 -24.30 11.36 3.92
N PRO A 314 -23.16 10.66 4.04
CA PRO A 314 -21.97 10.97 3.26
C PRO A 314 -22.17 10.51 1.82
N ARG A 315 -21.70 11.32 0.87
CA ARG A 315 -21.68 11.01 -0.56
C ARG A 315 -20.33 11.37 -1.15
N MET A 316 -19.70 10.40 -1.78
CA MET A 316 -18.46 10.60 -2.54
C MET A 316 -18.74 11.47 -3.76
N THR A 317 -17.86 12.42 -4.04
CA THR A 317 -18.05 13.41 -5.11
C THR A 317 -16.88 13.51 -6.07
N GLY A 318 -15.85 12.67 -5.91
CA GLY A 318 -14.67 12.66 -6.78
C GLY A 318 -14.94 12.20 -8.22
N GLY A 319 -16.02 11.46 -8.48
CA GLY A 319 -16.34 10.99 -9.83
C GLY A 319 -15.26 10.04 -10.37
N ASP A 320 -14.68 10.38 -11.52
CA ASP A 320 -13.55 9.65 -12.09
C ASP A 320 -12.24 10.02 -11.37
N LEU A 321 -11.79 9.13 -10.48
CA LEU A 321 -10.57 9.31 -9.70
C LEU A 321 -9.27 9.17 -10.51
N SER A 322 -9.35 8.94 -11.83
CA SER A 322 -8.21 9.08 -12.73
C SER A 322 -7.96 10.53 -13.17
N ALA A 323 -8.95 11.41 -13.01
CA ALA A 323 -8.87 12.81 -13.37
C ALA A 323 -8.36 13.67 -12.19
N PRO A 324 -7.73 14.84 -12.47
CA PRO A 324 -7.32 15.76 -11.42
C PRO A 324 -8.48 16.27 -10.57
N LEU A 325 -8.34 16.22 -9.25
CA LEU A 325 -9.30 16.72 -8.26
C LEU A 325 -8.75 17.94 -7.53
N ALA A 326 -9.61 18.84 -7.04
CA ALA A 326 -9.17 19.96 -6.21
C ALA A 326 -8.57 19.44 -4.88
N LYS A 327 -7.45 20.01 -4.42
CA LYS A 327 -6.87 19.67 -3.12
C LYS A 327 -7.78 20.11 -1.96
N PRO A 328 -7.67 19.46 -0.79
CA PRO A 328 -8.23 20.00 0.46
C PRO A 328 -7.74 21.43 0.70
N LYS A 329 -8.67 22.33 1.04
CA LYS A 329 -8.35 23.74 1.30
C LYS A 329 -7.67 23.88 2.66
N GLY A 330 -6.84 24.91 2.81
CA GLY A 330 -6.22 25.25 4.10
C GLY A 330 -5.10 24.32 4.56
N GLY A 331 -4.82 23.24 3.82
CA GLY A 331 -3.73 22.32 4.12
C GLY A 331 -2.35 22.87 3.79
N GLN A 332 -1.34 22.41 4.50
CA GLN A 332 0.07 22.71 4.22
C GLN A 332 0.75 21.46 3.65
N ALA A 333 1.38 21.56 2.49
CA ALA A 333 2.14 20.44 1.94
C ALA A 333 3.37 20.14 2.82
N VAL A 334 3.58 18.86 3.08
CA VAL A 334 4.83 18.29 3.61
C VAL A 334 5.64 17.70 2.44
N PRO A 335 6.92 17.32 2.63
CA PRO A 335 7.59 16.42 1.71
C PRO A 335 6.73 15.19 1.38
N HIS A 336 6.78 14.73 0.13
CA HIS A 336 5.99 13.57 -0.30
C HIS A 336 6.89 12.39 -0.65
N GLY A 337 6.51 11.21 -0.16
CA GLY A 337 7.17 9.95 -0.42
C GLY A 337 8.52 9.82 0.28
N MET A 338 9.32 8.87 -0.20
CA MET A 338 10.69 8.66 0.24
C MET A 338 11.57 8.26 -0.95
N ALA A 339 12.88 8.53 -0.86
CA ALA A 339 13.84 8.01 -1.83
C ALA A 339 14.01 6.50 -1.61
N LEU A 340 13.85 5.72 -2.68
CA LEU A 340 14.13 4.30 -2.73
C LEU A 340 15.60 4.04 -3.09
N SER A 341 16.26 4.97 -3.79
CA SER A 341 17.72 4.96 -3.91
C SER A 341 18.37 5.05 -2.53
N ASP A 342 19.45 4.30 -2.34
CA ASP A 342 20.16 4.21 -1.07
C ASP A 342 21.66 4.15 -1.26
N ARG A 343 22.36 5.09 -0.62
CA ARG A 343 23.82 5.12 -0.57
C ARG A 343 24.36 4.14 0.47
N PHE A 344 23.53 3.67 1.42
CA PHE A 344 23.92 2.83 2.54
C PHE A 344 24.89 3.49 3.53
N ASP A 345 24.71 4.80 3.75
CA ASP A 345 25.44 5.54 4.79
C ASP A 345 24.95 5.17 6.19
N SER A 346 23.68 4.77 6.31
CA SER A 346 23.05 4.28 7.54
C SER A 346 21.93 3.29 7.20
N LEU A 347 21.63 2.38 8.12
CA LEU A 347 20.60 1.35 7.94
C LEU A 347 19.18 1.96 8.08
N ALA A 348 18.44 2.01 6.98
CA ALA A 348 17.08 2.55 6.92
C ALA A 348 15.99 1.44 7.04
N LEU A 349 16.11 0.60 8.07
CA LEU A 349 15.15 -0.48 8.35
C LEU A 349 13.85 0.10 8.96
N GLY A 350 12.70 -0.30 8.42
CA GLY A 350 11.39 0.22 8.85
C GLY A 350 10.99 1.56 8.23
N THR A 351 11.74 2.04 7.23
CA THR A 351 11.31 3.12 6.33
C THR A 351 11.50 2.68 4.88
N ARG A 352 12.74 2.59 4.41
CA ARG A 352 13.08 2.18 3.05
C ARG A 352 13.11 0.66 2.89
N TRP A 353 13.60 -0.03 3.91
CA TRP A 353 13.84 -1.47 3.85
C TRP A 353 13.06 -2.22 4.93
N SER A 354 12.45 -3.35 4.54
CA SER A 354 11.88 -4.31 5.48
C SER A 354 12.23 -5.74 5.05
N PHE A 355 12.41 -6.62 6.02
CA PHE A 355 12.55 -8.05 5.78
C PHE A 355 11.19 -8.71 5.52
N PHE A 356 11.17 -9.76 4.71
CA PHE A 356 10.01 -10.64 4.56
C PHE A 356 10.04 -11.79 5.58
N LYS A 357 9.02 -11.87 6.44
CA LYS A 357 8.87 -12.89 7.51
C LYS A 357 10.14 -13.09 8.34
N PRO A 358 10.76 -12.04 8.89
CA PRO A 358 12.02 -12.19 9.60
C PRO A 358 11.89 -13.05 10.85
N GLY A 359 12.92 -13.86 11.12
CA GLY A 359 13.11 -14.48 12.43
C GLY A 359 13.52 -13.47 13.51
N PRO A 360 13.59 -13.88 14.79
CA PRO A 360 13.95 -12.99 15.90
C PRO A 360 15.34 -12.33 15.78
N THR A 361 16.27 -12.96 15.06
CA THR A 361 17.65 -12.48 14.89
C THR A 361 17.90 -11.87 13.51
N GLU A 362 16.87 -11.75 12.67
CA GLU A 362 17.02 -11.38 11.26
C GLU A 362 17.67 -9.99 11.09
N ALA A 363 17.33 -9.04 11.97
CA ALA A 363 17.90 -7.69 11.97
C ALA A 363 19.42 -7.67 12.26
N GLN A 364 19.97 -8.68 12.94
CA GLN A 364 21.39 -8.74 13.27
C GLN A 364 22.27 -9.09 12.05
N ARG A 365 21.66 -9.61 10.97
CA ARG A 365 22.38 -10.00 9.75
C ARG A 365 22.62 -8.83 8.80
N VAL A 366 22.07 -7.65 9.06
CA VAL A 366 22.22 -6.50 8.18
C VAL A 366 22.83 -5.32 8.92
N THR A 367 23.81 -4.71 8.27
CA THR A 367 24.43 -3.45 8.71
C THR A 367 24.59 -2.55 7.51
N ALA A 368 24.56 -1.24 7.71
CA ALA A 368 24.90 -0.28 6.68
C ALA A 368 25.74 0.87 7.25
N ALA A 369 26.89 1.11 6.63
CA ALA A 369 27.82 2.17 7.00
C ALA A 369 28.77 2.46 5.84
N ASN A 370 29.24 3.70 5.74
CA ASN A 370 30.29 4.12 4.79
C ASN A 370 30.01 3.72 3.33
N GLY A 371 28.77 3.87 2.89
CA GLY A 371 28.38 3.56 1.51
C GLY A 371 28.17 2.07 1.20
N VAL A 372 28.03 1.22 2.23
CA VAL A 372 27.96 -0.25 2.09
C VAL A 372 26.84 -0.80 2.93
N LEU A 373 25.96 -1.62 2.34
CA LEU A 373 25.10 -2.51 3.10
C LEU A 373 25.71 -3.92 3.09
N THR A 374 25.99 -4.47 4.26
CA THR A 374 26.44 -5.86 4.41
C THR A 374 25.28 -6.70 4.89
N LEU A 375 24.95 -7.75 4.15
CA LEU A 375 23.91 -8.73 4.48
C LEU A 375 24.54 -10.11 4.63
N ALA A 376 24.53 -10.64 5.84
CA ALA A 376 24.94 -12.01 6.11
C ALA A 376 23.96 -12.99 5.47
N ALA A 377 24.51 -14.00 4.81
CA ALA A 377 23.75 -15.00 4.10
C ALA A 377 22.85 -15.81 5.07
N SER A 378 21.64 -16.11 4.63
CA SER A 378 20.71 -17.00 5.34
C SER A 378 19.97 -17.88 4.34
N GLY A 379 19.60 -19.08 4.78
CA GLY A 379 18.92 -20.05 3.92
C GLY A 379 19.72 -20.44 2.68
N THR A 380 19.01 -20.88 1.65
CA THR A 380 19.58 -21.43 0.41
C THR A 380 19.25 -20.60 -0.82
N ALA A 381 18.16 -19.82 -0.80
CA ALA A 381 17.66 -18.99 -1.89
C ALA A 381 16.62 -17.97 -1.36
N PRO A 382 16.09 -17.03 -2.18
CA PRO A 382 15.12 -16.04 -1.70
C PRO A 382 13.89 -16.64 -0.98
N VAL A 383 13.45 -17.85 -1.36
CA VAL A 383 12.37 -18.62 -0.70
C VAL A 383 12.55 -18.79 0.82
N ASN A 384 13.78 -18.81 1.33
CA ASN A 384 14.05 -19.06 2.75
C ASN A 384 15.20 -18.20 3.32
N SER A 385 15.57 -17.11 2.65
CA SER A 385 16.65 -16.21 3.10
C SER A 385 16.17 -14.96 3.83
N SER A 386 14.85 -14.72 3.88
CA SER A 386 14.23 -13.44 4.28
C SER A 386 14.88 -12.27 3.52
N PRO A 387 14.52 -12.05 2.24
CA PRO A 387 15.11 -10.95 1.47
C PRO A 387 14.77 -9.59 2.09
N LEU A 388 15.65 -8.61 1.83
CA LEU A 388 15.46 -7.21 2.20
C LEU A 388 14.78 -6.48 1.05
N LEU A 389 13.60 -5.92 1.30
CA LEU A 389 12.67 -5.47 0.27
C LEU A 389 12.28 -4.00 0.44
N THR A 390 11.97 -3.33 -0.66
CA THR A 390 11.39 -1.98 -0.71
C THR A 390 10.07 -1.98 -1.47
N ILE A 391 9.18 -1.03 -1.18
CA ILE A 391 7.89 -0.89 -1.87
C ILE A 391 8.09 -0.03 -3.13
N ALA A 392 7.82 -0.59 -4.31
CA ALA A 392 7.82 0.15 -5.57
C ALA A 392 6.45 0.82 -5.79
N ALA A 393 6.47 2.03 -6.35
CA ALA A 393 5.28 2.84 -6.52
C ALA A 393 4.90 3.08 -7.99
N ASP A 394 5.78 2.79 -8.95
CA ASP A 394 5.60 3.15 -10.37
C ASP A 394 5.37 1.92 -11.26
N ILE A 395 4.61 2.09 -12.35
CA ILE A 395 4.29 1.01 -13.30
C ILE A 395 5.49 0.59 -14.18
N ALA A 396 6.50 1.45 -14.27
CA ALA A 396 7.74 1.21 -14.96
C ALA A 396 8.90 1.81 -14.15
N TYR A 397 9.88 0.99 -13.83
CA TYR A 397 11.03 1.40 -13.03
C TYR A 397 12.23 0.51 -13.30
N ARG A 398 13.38 1.01 -12.87
CA ARG A 398 14.63 0.30 -12.89
C ARG A 398 15.30 0.43 -11.54
N PHE A 399 15.88 -0.66 -11.07
CA PHE A 399 16.76 -0.65 -9.91
C PHE A 399 18.05 -1.39 -10.21
N GLU A 400 19.15 -0.92 -9.64
CA GLU A 400 20.46 -1.51 -9.84
C GLU A 400 21.34 -1.37 -8.61
N CYS A 401 22.29 -2.27 -8.47
CA CYS A 401 23.19 -2.34 -7.31
C CYS A 401 24.50 -3.03 -7.70
N SER A 402 25.60 -2.58 -7.13
CA SER A 402 26.86 -3.34 -7.13
C SER A 402 26.84 -4.36 -6.00
N VAL A 403 27.34 -5.57 -6.25
CA VAL A 403 27.28 -6.71 -5.33
C VAL A 403 28.66 -7.38 -5.26
N ASP A 404 29.22 -7.49 -4.05
CA ASP A 404 30.47 -8.21 -3.77
C ASP A 404 30.21 -9.42 -2.84
N LEU A 405 30.72 -10.60 -3.21
CA LEU A 405 30.47 -11.85 -2.49
C LEU A 405 31.66 -12.34 -1.67
N ASP A 406 31.40 -12.83 -0.46
CA ASP A 406 32.33 -13.72 0.22
C ASP A 406 32.30 -15.14 -0.40
N PRO A 407 33.35 -15.96 -0.18
CA PRO A 407 33.35 -17.35 -0.62
C PRO A 407 32.15 -18.13 -0.05
N GLY A 408 31.44 -18.86 -0.91
CA GLY A 408 30.27 -19.66 -0.51
C GLY A 408 28.95 -18.89 -0.47
N THR A 409 28.95 -17.59 -0.75
CA THR A 409 27.74 -16.77 -0.83
C THR A 409 27.12 -16.82 -2.24
N THR A 410 25.80 -16.84 -2.30
CA THR A 410 25.02 -16.49 -3.49
C THR A 410 24.19 -15.25 -3.16
N ALA A 411 24.25 -14.21 -3.98
CA ALA A 411 23.45 -13.00 -3.77
C ALA A 411 22.99 -12.38 -5.09
N GLY A 412 22.04 -11.46 -5.02
CA GLY A 412 21.51 -10.81 -6.21
C GLY A 412 20.34 -9.88 -5.96
N LEU A 413 19.67 -9.54 -7.06
CA LEU A 413 18.52 -8.66 -7.11
C LEU A 413 17.27 -9.46 -7.48
N VAL A 414 16.15 -9.18 -6.79
CA VAL A 414 14.87 -9.87 -6.97
C VAL A 414 13.71 -8.89 -7.10
N LEU A 415 12.68 -9.34 -7.80
CA LEU A 415 11.31 -8.86 -7.68
C LEU A 415 10.53 -9.95 -6.92
N PHE A 416 10.09 -9.63 -5.71
CA PHE A 416 9.60 -10.59 -4.73
C PHE A 416 8.17 -10.28 -4.32
N TYR A 417 7.23 -11.17 -4.66
CA TYR A 417 5.87 -11.11 -4.14
C TYR A 417 5.79 -11.86 -2.81
N ASP A 418 6.12 -13.16 -2.82
CA ASP A 418 6.27 -13.99 -1.62
C ASP A 418 7.32 -15.09 -1.81
N ASP A 419 7.48 -15.99 -0.83
CA ASP A 419 8.47 -17.08 -0.88
C ASP A 419 8.20 -18.16 -1.94
N LYS A 420 7.07 -18.11 -2.65
CA LYS A 420 6.77 -19.06 -3.74
C LYS A 420 6.65 -18.39 -5.10
N LEU A 421 6.47 -17.07 -5.15
CA LEU A 421 6.32 -16.32 -6.39
C LEU A 421 7.25 -15.10 -6.39
N TYR A 422 8.40 -15.27 -7.04
CA TYR A 422 9.40 -14.23 -7.23
C TYR A 422 10.23 -14.50 -8.49
N CYS A 423 10.90 -13.48 -9.00
CA CYS A 423 11.88 -13.64 -10.06
C CYS A 423 13.12 -12.78 -9.78
N GLY A 424 14.24 -13.10 -10.40
CA GLY A 424 15.46 -12.34 -10.19
C GLY A 424 16.71 -12.98 -10.78
N LEU A 425 17.80 -12.25 -10.65
CA LEU A 425 19.13 -12.69 -11.04
C LEU A 425 20.07 -12.54 -9.86
N GLY A 426 20.68 -13.64 -9.46
CA GLY A 426 21.84 -13.63 -8.58
C GLY A 426 23.01 -14.38 -9.18
N PHE A 427 24.05 -14.57 -8.37
CA PHE A 427 25.27 -15.23 -8.80
C PHE A 427 26.06 -15.77 -7.60
N ASP A 428 26.90 -16.76 -7.90
CA ASP A 428 28.05 -17.16 -7.11
C ASP A 428 29.34 -16.86 -7.90
N ALA A 429 30.50 -17.19 -7.34
CA ALA A 429 31.80 -16.91 -7.96
C ALA A 429 32.00 -17.52 -9.37
N LYS A 430 31.20 -18.53 -9.76
CA LYS A 430 31.36 -19.28 -11.00
C LYS A 430 30.13 -19.25 -11.90
N ARG A 431 28.94 -19.05 -11.34
CA ARG A 431 27.66 -19.20 -12.05
C ARG A 431 26.68 -18.10 -11.70
N PHE A 432 25.87 -17.71 -12.66
CA PHE A 432 24.63 -17.00 -12.37
C PHE A 432 23.64 -17.95 -11.70
N VAL A 433 22.61 -17.40 -11.06
CA VAL A 433 21.49 -18.12 -10.46
C VAL A 433 20.21 -17.40 -10.88
N THR A 434 19.44 -18.02 -11.77
CA THR A 434 18.20 -17.42 -12.30
C THR A 434 16.99 -17.92 -11.52
N HIS A 435 16.16 -16.99 -11.04
CA HIS A 435 14.90 -17.29 -10.36
C HIS A 435 13.72 -16.95 -11.25
N GLN A 436 12.82 -17.91 -11.46
CA GLN A 436 11.60 -17.77 -12.25
C GLN A 436 10.45 -18.48 -11.54
N TYR A 437 9.32 -17.79 -11.33
CA TYR A 437 8.15 -18.35 -10.63
C TYR A 437 8.47 -18.89 -9.23
N GLY A 438 9.44 -18.28 -8.55
CA GLY A 438 9.96 -18.73 -7.25
C GLY A 438 10.86 -19.97 -7.30
N ILE A 439 11.28 -20.41 -8.49
CA ILE A 439 12.09 -21.61 -8.68
C ILE A 439 13.44 -21.23 -9.30
N GLU A 440 14.51 -21.86 -8.82
CA GLU A 440 15.81 -21.80 -9.47
C GLU A 440 15.79 -22.64 -10.76
N ARG A 441 16.03 -22.04 -11.93
CA ARG A 441 15.90 -22.70 -13.24
C ARG A 441 17.16 -22.77 -14.09
N GLY A 442 18.27 -22.20 -13.65
CA GLY A 442 19.49 -22.17 -14.46
C GLY A 442 20.69 -21.60 -13.73
N ARG A 443 21.86 -22.17 -14.05
CA ARG A 443 23.17 -21.71 -13.56
C ARG A 443 24.21 -21.56 -14.67
N PRO A 444 24.00 -20.65 -15.65
CA PRO A 444 24.99 -20.41 -16.69
C PRO A 444 26.29 -19.86 -16.10
N ALA A 445 27.39 -19.98 -16.84
CA ALA A 445 28.69 -19.49 -16.40
C ALA A 445 28.66 -17.97 -16.12
N ASN A 446 29.22 -17.56 -15.00
CA ASN A 446 29.39 -16.16 -14.63
C ASN A 446 30.80 -15.69 -15.02
N PRO A 447 30.94 -14.73 -15.95
CA PRO A 447 32.25 -14.22 -16.37
C PRO A 447 32.84 -13.16 -15.42
N HIS A 448 32.06 -12.64 -14.46
CA HIS A 448 32.45 -11.50 -13.62
C HIS A 448 33.06 -11.90 -12.27
N GLY A 449 33.06 -13.20 -11.92
CA GLY A 449 33.59 -13.68 -10.65
C GLY A 449 32.72 -13.25 -9.45
N THR A 450 33.33 -12.73 -8.39
CA THR A 450 32.66 -12.41 -7.11
C THR A 450 32.14 -10.98 -6.99
N SER A 451 32.29 -10.16 -8.04
CA SER A 451 31.86 -8.76 -8.04
C SER A 451 31.19 -8.41 -9.36
N MET A 452 29.97 -7.87 -9.31
CA MET A 452 29.31 -7.31 -10.48
C MET A 452 28.28 -6.25 -10.10
N ARG A 453 27.92 -5.42 -11.07
CA ARG A 453 26.72 -4.57 -10.99
C ARG A 453 25.58 -5.23 -11.75
N ILE A 454 24.41 -5.30 -11.11
CA ILE A 454 23.19 -5.87 -11.69
C ILE A 454 22.18 -4.75 -11.84
N ARG A 455 21.47 -4.74 -12.96
CA ARG A 455 20.32 -3.86 -13.23
C ARG A 455 19.11 -4.72 -13.53
N VAL A 456 18.01 -4.43 -12.85
CA VAL A 456 16.69 -4.99 -13.11
C VAL A 456 15.80 -3.86 -13.61
N THR A 457 15.20 -4.05 -14.79
CA THR A 457 14.18 -3.13 -15.32
C THR A 457 12.85 -3.86 -15.34
N ASN A 458 11.84 -3.30 -14.69
CA ASN A 458 10.45 -3.70 -14.85
C ASN A 458 9.76 -2.59 -15.64
N ASP A 459 9.48 -2.82 -16.92
CA ASP A 459 8.68 -1.90 -17.74
C ASP A 459 7.34 -2.56 -18.01
N ARG A 460 6.31 -2.14 -17.26
CA ARG A 460 4.93 -2.59 -17.43
C ARG A 460 4.80 -4.12 -17.44
N HIS A 461 5.37 -4.75 -16.42
CA HIS A 461 5.46 -6.21 -16.18
C HIS A 461 6.49 -6.97 -17.01
N ILE A 462 7.20 -6.31 -17.92
CA ILE A 462 8.29 -6.94 -18.66
C ILE A 462 9.59 -6.69 -17.89
N VAL A 463 10.15 -7.78 -17.35
CA VAL A 463 11.36 -7.74 -16.53
C VAL A 463 12.56 -8.16 -17.36
N THR A 464 13.57 -7.31 -17.41
CA THR A 464 14.87 -7.61 -18.02
C THR A 464 16.00 -7.41 -17.02
N TYR A 465 17.08 -8.17 -17.22
CA TYR A 465 18.29 -8.08 -16.40
C TYR A 465 19.47 -7.66 -17.27
N ASP A 466 20.29 -6.74 -16.77
CA ASP A 466 21.55 -6.38 -17.40
C ASP A 466 22.67 -6.53 -16.35
N THR A 467 23.85 -6.98 -16.77
CA THR A 467 25.01 -7.18 -15.89
C THR A 467 26.20 -6.37 -16.37
N SER A 468 27.09 -6.02 -15.44
CA SER A 468 28.32 -5.30 -15.71
C SER A 468 29.44 -5.75 -14.78
N GLY A 469 30.59 -6.10 -15.37
CA GLY A 469 31.83 -6.43 -14.64
C GLY A 469 32.77 -5.24 -14.45
N ASP A 470 32.44 -4.07 -15.02
CA ASP A 470 33.33 -2.90 -15.06
C ASP A 470 32.78 -1.68 -14.32
N GLY A 471 31.86 -1.92 -13.37
CA GLY A 471 31.24 -0.89 -12.52
C GLY A 471 30.05 -0.17 -13.15
N GLY A 472 29.49 -0.70 -14.24
CA GLY A 472 28.37 -0.10 -14.98
C GLY A 472 28.80 0.78 -16.15
N ARG A 473 30.07 0.75 -16.57
CA ARG A 473 30.56 1.47 -17.76
C ARG A 473 30.05 0.80 -19.03
N THR A 474 30.04 -0.53 -19.06
CA THR A 474 29.42 -1.33 -20.10
C THR A 474 28.37 -2.27 -19.51
N TRP A 475 27.31 -2.52 -20.27
CA TRP A 475 26.18 -3.37 -19.85
C TRP A 475 25.95 -4.46 -20.87
N MET A 476 25.77 -5.69 -20.38
CA MET A 476 25.37 -6.84 -21.18
C MET A 476 23.97 -7.28 -20.76
N ARG A 477 23.05 -7.30 -21.72
CA ARG A 477 21.71 -7.87 -21.54
C ARG A 477 21.84 -9.36 -21.23
N PHE A 478 21.29 -9.77 -20.10
CA PHE A 478 21.12 -11.19 -19.79
C PHE A 478 20.09 -11.79 -20.76
N ASP A 479 20.34 -13.01 -21.23
CA ASP A 479 19.61 -13.66 -22.32
C ASP A 479 18.19 -14.15 -21.93
N ARG A 480 17.77 -13.93 -20.68
CA ARG A 480 16.44 -14.27 -20.18
C ARG A 480 15.76 -13.08 -19.52
N GLY A 481 14.47 -12.90 -19.80
CA GLY A 481 13.57 -11.98 -19.11
C GLY A 481 12.41 -12.71 -18.44
N MET A 482 11.48 -11.95 -17.86
CA MET A 482 10.24 -12.46 -17.26
C MET A 482 9.05 -11.57 -17.59
N GLU A 483 7.87 -12.15 -17.60
CA GLU A 483 6.58 -11.47 -17.58
C GLU A 483 5.98 -11.70 -16.19
N VAL A 484 5.58 -10.63 -15.49
CA VAL A 484 5.19 -10.69 -14.07
C VAL A 484 3.77 -10.19 -13.81
N SER A 485 2.92 -10.02 -14.84
CA SER A 485 1.55 -9.57 -14.68
C SER A 485 0.73 -10.46 -13.74
N GLY A 486 1.04 -11.76 -13.67
CA GLY A 486 0.39 -12.70 -12.74
C GLY A 486 0.95 -12.73 -11.31
N TYR A 487 1.88 -11.85 -10.95
CA TYR A 487 2.54 -11.87 -9.63
C TYR A 487 1.72 -11.07 -8.61
N HIS A 488 0.51 -11.55 -8.32
CA HIS A 488 -0.44 -10.88 -7.45
C HIS A 488 -1.39 -11.83 -6.71
N HIS A 489 -2.20 -11.26 -5.82
CA HIS A 489 -3.12 -11.98 -4.93
C HIS A 489 -4.13 -12.89 -5.65
N ASN A 490 -4.71 -12.46 -6.78
CA ASN A 490 -5.65 -13.30 -7.53
C ASN A 490 -5.04 -14.59 -8.13
N VAL A 491 -3.71 -14.67 -8.27
CA VAL A 491 -3.01 -15.88 -8.74
C VAL A 491 -2.42 -16.66 -7.58
N ARG A 492 -1.78 -15.95 -6.65
CA ARG A 492 -0.94 -16.57 -5.61
C ARG A 492 -1.61 -16.63 -4.24
N GLY A 493 -2.62 -15.81 -3.99
CA GLY A 493 -3.17 -15.54 -2.67
C GLY A 493 -2.32 -14.55 -1.87
N GLY A 494 -2.72 -14.35 -0.62
CA GLY A 494 -2.18 -13.27 0.22
C GLY A 494 -2.64 -11.89 -0.28
N PHE A 495 -2.21 -10.83 0.39
CA PHE A 495 -2.50 -9.45 0.00
C PHE A 495 -1.21 -8.63 0.01
N LEU A 496 -0.33 -8.95 -0.93
CA LEU A 496 1.03 -8.41 -1.05
C LEU A 496 1.21 -7.66 -2.38
N MET A 497 2.44 -7.28 -2.65
CA MET A 497 2.91 -6.56 -3.83
C MET A 497 4.25 -7.10 -4.31
N LEU A 498 4.57 -6.88 -5.58
CA LEU A 498 5.84 -7.26 -6.18
C LEU A 498 6.91 -6.22 -5.84
N ARG A 499 7.88 -6.62 -5.01
CA ARG A 499 8.86 -5.69 -4.44
C ARG A 499 10.27 -5.87 -4.98
N PRO A 500 10.98 -4.79 -5.36
CA PRO A 500 12.42 -4.82 -5.53
C PRO A 500 13.11 -5.23 -4.23
N GLY A 501 14.17 -6.03 -4.35
CA GLY A 501 14.83 -6.58 -3.19
C GLY A 501 16.26 -7.03 -3.41
N LEU A 502 16.97 -7.12 -2.29
CA LEU A 502 18.30 -7.69 -2.14
C LEU A 502 18.18 -9.02 -1.40
N TYR A 503 18.97 -10.01 -1.79
CA TYR A 503 19.07 -11.26 -1.02
C TYR A 503 20.52 -11.76 -0.97
N ALA A 504 20.84 -12.46 0.12
CA ALA A 504 22.08 -13.21 0.29
C ALA A 504 21.76 -14.57 0.92
N ALA A 505 22.27 -15.64 0.34
CA ALA A 505 22.03 -17.03 0.74
C ALA A 505 23.32 -17.87 0.68
N GLY A 506 23.32 -19.03 1.34
CA GLY A 506 24.51 -19.86 1.49
C GLY A 506 25.33 -19.47 2.73
N GLN A 507 26.65 -19.33 2.56
CA GLN A 507 27.60 -19.05 3.65
C GLN A 507 28.31 -17.72 3.40
N GLY A 508 28.69 -16.99 4.46
CA GLY A 508 29.38 -15.69 4.36
C GLY A 508 28.42 -14.51 4.25
N SER A 509 28.88 -13.40 3.66
CA SER A 509 28.07 -12.19 3.45
C SER A 509 28.16 -11.67 2.02
N ALA A 510 27.15 -10.89 1.64
CA ALA A 510 27.19 -10.05 0.45
C ALA A 510 27.26 -8.57 0.85
N ARG A 511 28.02 -7.78 0.09
CA ARG A 511 28.09 -6.33 0.24
C ARG A 511 27.41 -5.68 -0.95
N PHE A 512 26.51 -4.75 -0.67
CA PHE A 512 25.72 -4.01 -1.64
C PHE A 512 26.13 -2.54 -1.61
N ARG A 513 26.26 -1.92 -2.79
CA ARG A 513 26.67 -0.52 -2.95
C ARG A 513 25.88 0.15 -4.06
N ASP A 514 25.72 1.46 -3.91
CA ASP A 514 25.11 2.31 -4.93
C ASP A 514 23.73 1.79 -5.39
N PHE A 515 22.85 1.40 -4.45
CA PHE A 515 21.51 1.01 -4.83
C PHE A 515 20.78 2.23 -5.39
N THR A 516 20.39 2.17 -6.65
CA THR A 516 19.59 3.22 -7.27
C THR A 516 18.26 2.65 -7.71
N TYR A 517 17.22 3.43 -7.48
CA TYR A 517 15.91 3.23 -8.05
C TYR A 517 15.59 4.42 -8.95
N ARG A 518 14.91 4.17 -10.06
CA ARG A 518 14.42 5.24 -10.93
C ARG A 518 13.15 4.79 -11.63
N ALA A 519 12.05 5.53 -11.43
CA ALA A 519 10.86 5.41 -12.25
C ALA A 519 11.16 5.88 -13.68
N LEU A 520 10.58 5.21 -14.68
CA LEU A 520 10.89 5.40 -16.11
C LEU A 520 9.90 6.33 -16.83
#